data_AF-A0A426W8V6-F1
#
_entry.id   AF-A0A426W8V6-F1
#
_cell.length_a   1.000
_cell.length_b   1.000
_cell.length_c   1.000
_cell.angle_alpha   90.00
_cell.angle_beta   90.00
_cell.angle_gamma   90.00
#
_symmetry.space_group_name_H-M   'P 1'
#
loop_
_entity.id
_entity.type
_entity.pdbx_description
1 polymer ?
#
loop_
_entity_poly.entity_id
_entity_poly.type
_entity_poly.pdbx_seq_one_letter_code
_entity_poly.pdbx_strand_id
1 'polypeptide(L)'
;MIKSAPLRSLLSLFLILLLGLSLAGSITIITSEEVAADSYKKPNPPPKKVNKAKNTTTKTKSLSGIGKKATPIKTKAANKKANRKQITLLKKNTSKRSISDKSKLALESLRISKAKDKASHNSLRFGRQDMIYGLTNHGGLTKLINKHGGRRLDDIYGHPSQNQSWGAHSKNSMDQHIKSGGKIRFHLDGIKNNDMKNLLKNKGEWANATTSIELRYLRDNWPRFKNNVHFYKNGEHKEPPWKTLNSQ
;
A
#
# COMPACT_ATOMS: atom_id res chain seq x y z
N MET A 1 25.44 8.27 -75.51
CA MET A 1 24.42 7.87 -74.52
C MET A 1 25.13 7.34 -73.28
N ILE A 2 25.17 8.12 -72.20
CA ILE A 2 25.78 7.72 -70.92
C ILE A 2 24.65 7.80 -69.88
N LYS A 3 24.29 6.65 -69.28
CA LYS A 3 23.27 6.54 -68.23
C LYS A 3 23.87 7.02 -66.91
N SER A 4 23.32 8.07 -66.33
CA SER A 4 23.60 8.53 -64.97
C SER A 4 22.87 7.65 -63.94
N ALA A 5 23.62 7.07 -62.99
CA ALA A 5 23.09 6.37 -61.82
C ALA A 5 22.80 7.37 -60.67
N PRO A 6 21.80 7.12 -59.80
CA PRO A 6 21.43 8.06 -58.75
C PRO A 6 22.35 7.97 -57.52
N LEU A 7 23.04 9.08 -57.20
CA LEU A 7 23.71 9.35 -55.92
C LEU A 7 22.68 9.46 -54.78
N ARG A 8 22.15 8.33 -54.29
CA ARG A 8 21.36 8.29 -53.04
C ARG A 8 21.62 7.01 -52.27
N SER A 9 22.88 6.66 -52.01
CA SER A 9 23.21 5.57 -51.09
C SER A 9 24.64 5.70 -50.52
N LEU A 10 25.00 6.86 -49.98
CA LEU A 10 26.27 7.01 -49.26
C LEU A 10 26.14 7.75 -47.91
N LEU A 11 24.98 8.32 -47.59
CA LEU A 11 24.76 8.95 -46.27
C LEU A 11 24.40 7.95 -45.15
N SER A 12 24.09 6.69 -45.46
CA SER A 12 23.68 5.72 -44.43
C SER A 12 24.83 4.99 -43.75
N LEU A 13 26.06 5.08 -44.26
CA LEU A 13 27.22 4.39 -43.68
C LEU A 13 28.08 5.27 -42.75
N PHE A 14 27.90 6.59 -42.76
CA PHE A 14 28.67 7.49 -41.89
C PHE A 14 28.07 7.71 -40.50
N LEU A 15 26.82 7.28 -40.25
CA LEU A 15 26.18 7.40 -38.94
C LEU A 15 26.43 6.20 -38.00
N ILE A 16 27.10 5.14 -38.48
CA ILE A 16 27.42 3.95 -37.68
C ILE A 16 28.82 4.03 -37.06
N LEU A 17 29.68 4.96 -37.52
CA LEU A 17 31.06 5.09 -37.02
C LEU A 17 31.27 6.16 -35.94
N LEU A 18 30.21 6.81 -35.46
CA LEU A 18 30.26 7.85 -34.40
C LEU A 18 29.66 7.37 -33.07
N LEU A 19 29.73 6.05 -32.81
CA LEU A 19 29.26 5.40 -31.59
C LEU A 19 30.34 4.50 -30.95
N GLY A 20 31.61 4.78 -31.25
CA GLY A 20 32.73 4.05 -30.69
C GLY A 20 33.85 4.99 -30.29
N LEU A 21 33.69 5.72 -29.18
CA LEU A 21 34.81 6.16 -28.35
C LEU A 21 34.32 6.74 -27.01
N SER A 22 35.00 6.34 -25.94
CA SER A 22 34.93 6.89 -24.58
C SER A 22 33.85 6.32 -23.65
N LEU A 23 34.18 5.29 -22.88
CA LEU A 23 34.82 5.45 -21.57
C LEU A 23 35.29 4.07 -21.07
N ALA A 24 36.60 3.84 -21.15
CA ALA A 24 37.27 2.86 -20.30
C ALA A 24 37.29 3.44 -18.88
N GLY A 25 36.16 3.27 -18.17
CA GLY A 25 36.06 3.55 -16.74
C GLY A 25 36.64 2.37 -15.97
N SER A 26 37.71 2.62 -15.23
CA SER A 26 38.39 1.71 -14.32
C SER A 26 37.40 0.83 -13.54
N ILE A 27 37.50 -0.48 -13.72
CA ILE A 27 36.84 -1.46 -12.87
C ILE A 27 37.63 -1.46 -11.55
N THR A 28 37.23 -0.62 -10.60
CA THR A 28 37.61 -0.82 -9.20
C THR A 28 36.89 -2.06 -8.72
N ILE A 29 37.60 -3.18 -8.66
CA ILE A 29 37.15 -4.38 -7.96
C ILE A 29 37.08 -3.99 -6.48
N ILE A 30 35.90 -3.57 -6.03
CA ILE A 30 35.59 -3.51 -4.61
C ILE A 30 35.47 -4.96 -4.18
N THR A 31 36.58 -5.51 -3.67
CA THR A 31 36.57 -6.70 -2.84
C THR A 31 35.49 -6.49 -1.78
N SER A 32 34.47 -7.35 -1.82
CA SER A 32 33.40 -7.35 -0.84
C SER A 32 34.02 -7.64 0.52
N GLU A 33 34.20 -6.57 1.28
CA GLU A 33 34.50 -6.65 2.70
C GLU A 33 33.42 -7.53 3.32
N GLU A 34 33.89 -8.59 3.96
CA GLU A 34 33.16 -9.53 4.75
C GLU A 34 32.30 -8.74 5.74
N VAL A 35 31.04 -8.49 5.36
CA VAL A 35 30.05 -7.95 6.28
C VAL A 35 29.86 -9.03 7.31
N ALA A 36 30.51 -8.82 8.46
CA ALA A 36 30.36 -9.59 9.66
C ALA A 36 28.89 -10.01 9.75
N ALA A 37 28.68 -11.31 9.91
CA ALA A 37 27.39 -11.87 10.26
C ALA A 37 27.02 -11.31 11.64
N ASP A 38 26.53 -10.07 11.65
CA ASP A 38 25.88 -9.47 12.79
C ASP A 38 24.69 -10.38 13.07
N SER A 39 24.91 -11.21 14.08
CA SER A 39 23.90 -11.99 14.78
C SER A 39 22.65 -11.13 14.92
N TYR A 40 21.71 -11.33 14.01
CA TYR A 40 20.40 -10.72 14.09
C TYR A 40 19.72 -11.35 15.29
N LYS A 41 19.92 -10.75 16.47
CA LYS A 41 19.01 -10.89 17.59
C LYS A 41 17.62 -10.62 17.01
N LYS A 42 16.76 -11.64 17.04
CA LYS A 42 15.33 -11.50 16.77
C LYS A 42 14.89 -10.17 17.39
N PRO A 43 14.20 -9.28 16.65
CA PRO A 43 13.68 -8.06 17.23
C PRO A 43 12.94 -8.46 18.50
N ASN A 44 13.36 -7.89 19.64
CA ASN A 44 12.68 -8.13 20.90
C ASN A 44 11.19 -7.93 20.62
N PRO A 45 10.34 -8.92 20.92
CA PRO A 45 8.90 -8.72 20.77
C PRO A 45 8.56 -7.42 21.50
N PRO A 46 7.69 -6.56 20.92
CA PRO A 46 7.31 -5.30 21.54
C PRO A 46 7.01 -5.60 23.01
N PRO A 47 7.56 -4.80 23.95
CA PRO A 47 7.44 -5.10 25.37
C PRO A 47 5.96 -5.40 25.63
N LYS A 48 5.67 -6.65 26.01
CA LYS A 48 4.33 -7.01 26.46
C LYS A 48 4.02 -5.96 27.50
N LYS A 49 3.00 -5.13 27.27
CA LYS A 49 2.50 -4.23 28.31
C LYS A 49 2.16 -5.15 29.46
N VAL A 50 3.06 -5.21 30.44
CA VAL A 50 2.83 -5.91 31.70
C VAL A 50 1.77 -5.06 32.35
N ASN A 51 0.52 -5.42 32.09
CA ASN A 51 -0.56 -5.07 33.00
C ASN A 51 -0.11 -5.69 34.32
N LYS A 52 0.37 -4.88 35.26
CA LYS A 52 0.54 -5.26 36.67
C LYS A 52 -0.85 -5.61 37.20
N ALA A 53 -1.33 -6.80 36.85
CA ALA A 53 -2.40 -7.45 37.57
C ALA A 53 -1.78 -7.90 38.89
N LYS A 54 -2.27 -7.34 40.00
CA LYS A 54 -2.04 -7.86 41.34
C LYS A 54 -2.40 -9.36 41.32
N ASN A 55 -1.40 -10.21 41.48
CA ASN A 55 -1.61 -11.63 41.74
C ASN A 55 -2.19 -11.77 43.16
N THR A 56 -3.51 -11.98 43.25
CA THR A 56 -4.11 -12.65 44.40
C THR A 56 -4.12 -14.15 44.11
N THR A 57 -3.29 -14.89 44.83
CA THR A 57 -3.18 -16.34 44.77
C THR A 57 -4.45 -16.97 45.34
N THR A 58 -5.29 -17.57 44.49
CA THR A 58 -6.33 -18.51 44.92
C THR A 58 -6.08 -19.88 44.30
N LYS A 59 -5.96 -20.84 45.21
CA LYS A 59 -5.68 -22.27 45.06
C LYS A 59 -6.76 -22.95 44.20
N THR A 60 -6.39 -23.47 43.03
CA THR A 60 -7.29 -24.22 42.15
C THR A 60 -7.34 -25.70 42.54
N LYS A 61 -8.49 -26.10 43.06
CA LYS A 61 -8.93 -27.51 43.23
C LYS A 61 -9.29 -28.08 41.86
N SER A 62 -8.74 -29.24 41.51
CA SER A 62 -9.16 -30.01 40.33
C SER A 62 -10.58 -30.55 40.55
N LEU A 63 -11.47 -30.27 39.61
CA LEU A 63 -12.74 -30.99 39.46
C LEU A 63 -12.92 -31.37 38.00
N SER A 64 -12.81 -32.68 37.77
CA SER A 64 -13.33 -33.37 36.61
C SER A 64 -14.84 -33.21 36.52
N GLY A 65 -15.35 -33.11 35.29
CA GLY A 65 -16.67 -33.60 34.97
C GLY A 65 -17.64 -32.61 34.34
N ILE A 66 -18.51 -33.21 33.53
CA ILE A 66 -19.79 -32.71 33.02
C ILE A 66 -19.70 -32.06 31.63
N GLY A 67 -19.94 -32.92 30.63
CA GLY A 67 -20.30 -32.53 29.28
C GLY A 67 -21.56 -31.65 29.28
N LYS A 68 -21.51 -30.60 28.45
CA LYS A 68 -22.68 -29.77 28.15
C LYS A 68 -23.04 -29.92 26.69
N LYS A 69 -24.22 -30.52 26.47
CA LYS A 69 -24.95 -30.58 25.21
C LYS A 69 -25.05 -29.17 24.61
N ALA A 70 -24.64 -29.03 23.35
CA ALA A 70 -24.86 -27.83 22.56
C ALA A 70 -26.36 -27.68 22.28
N THR A 71 -26.96 -26.60 22.76
CA THR A 71 -28.29 -26.15 22.34
C THR A 71 -28.16 -25.28 21.08
N PRO A 72 -28.96 -25.53 20.02
CA PRO A 72 -28.95 -24.69 18.83
C PRO A 72 -29.69 -23.37 19.10
N ILE A 73 -28.98 -22.25 18.97
CA ILE A 73 -29.56 -20.90 19.01
C ILE A 73 -30.31 -20.65 17.69
N LYS A 74 -31.61 -20.99 17.67
CA LYS A 74 -32.55 -20.57 16.63
C LYS A 74 -33.31 -19.32 17.09
N THR A 75 -32.77 -18.13 16.86
CA THR A 75 -33.56 -16.89 16.96
C THR A 75 -32.92 -15.77 16.15
N LYS A 76 -33.38 -15.54 14.91
CA LYS A 76 -33.27 -14.24 14.20
C LYS A 76 -34.05 -14.14 12.87
N ALA A 77 -35.18 -14.85 12.72
CA ALA A 77 -36.00 -14.76 11.50
C ALA A 77 -37.31 -13.95 11.66
N ALA A 78 -37.76 -13.64 12.89
CA ALA A 78 -39.10 -13.08 13.10
C ALA A 78 -39.21 -11.54 12.94
N ASN A 79 -38.14 -10.77 13.14
CA ASN A 79 -38.25 -9.29 13.18
C ASN A 79 -38.20 -8.56 11.83
N LYS A 80 -38.04 -9.28 10.70
CA LYS A 80 -38.01 -8.65 9.36
C LYS A 80 -39.40 -8.46 8.74
N LYS A 81 -40.43 -9.18 9.22
CA LYS A 81 -41.77 -9.19 8.60
C LYS A 81 -42.69 -8.07 9.13
N ALA A 82 -42.50 -7.61 10.37
CA ALA A 82 -43.28 -6.51 10.94
C ALA A 82 -42.94 -5.14 10.31
N ASN A 83 -41.67 -4.91 9.94
CA ASN A 83 -41.25 -3.62 9.40
C ASN A 83 -41.64 -3.40 7.91
N ARG A 84 -42.01 -4.47 7.18
CA ARG A 84 -42.51 -4.35 5.79
C ARG A 84 -43.94 -3.79 5.72
N LYS A 85 -44.78 -4.03 6.74
CA LYS A 85 -46.19 -3.58 6.70
C LYS A 85 -46.33 -2.08 6.98
N GLN A 86 -45.50 -1.48 7.84
CA GLN A 86 -45.53 -0.03 8.09
C GLN A 86 -45.07 0.81 6.89
N ILE A 87 -44.04 0.36 6.15
CA ILE A 87 -43.57 1.07 4.94
C ILE A 87 -44.64 1.06 3.83
N THR A 88 -45.51 0.06 3.81
CA THR A 88 -46.55 -0.05 2.76
C THR A 88 -47.73 0.91 3.01
N LEU A 89 -48.04 1.22 4.28
CA LEU A 89 -49.12 2.15 4.65
C LEU A 89 -48.74 3.63 4.44
N LEU A 90 -47.46 3.99 4.56
CA LEU A 90 -46.98 5.36 4.30
C LEU A 90 -46.94 5.74 2.80
N LYS A 91 -46.97 4.76 1.89
CA LYS A 91 -46.97 5.04 0.43
C LYS A 91 -48.34 5.43 -0.12
N LYS A 92 -49.45 5.13 0.56
CA LYS A 92 -50.79 5.42 0.02
C LYS A 92 -51.29 6.85 0.25
N ASN A 93 -50.70 7.59 1.20
CA ASN A 93 -51.15 8.95 1.54
C ASN A 93 -50.31 10.09 0.93
N THR A 94 -49.31 9.79 0.09
CA THR A 94 -48.44 10.82 -0.51
C THR A 94 -48.81 11.18 -1.96
N SER A 95 -49.89 10.63 -2.50
CA SER A 95 -50.18 10.71 -3.94
C SER A 95 -50.73 12.06 -4.46
N LYS A 96 -50.91 13.11 -3.64
CA LYS A 96 -51.47 14.40 -4.12
C LYS A 96 -50.95 15.69 -3.44
N ARG A 97 -49.80 15.67 -2.75
CA ARG A 97 -49.17 16.95 -2.35
C ARG A 97 -48.27 17.43 -3.48
N SER A 98 -48.63 18.53 -4.13
CA SER A 98 -47.75 19.21 -5.08
C SER A 98 -46.46 19.56 -4.35
N ILE A 99 -45.38 18.91 -4.76
CA ILE A 99 -44.05 19.20 -4.24
C ILE A 99 -43.72 20.61 -4.73
N SER A 100 -43.55 21.54 -3.80
CA SER A 100 -43.19 22.93 -4.11
C SER A 100 -41.91 22.96 -4.94
N ASP A 101 -41.77 23.95 -5.83
CA ASP A 101 -40.60 24.00 -6.73
C ASP A 101 -39.28 24.13 -5.97
N LYS A 102 -39.29 24.73 -4.77
CA LYS A 102 -38.15 24.71 -3.82
C LYS A 102 -37.72 23.29 -3.44
N SER A 103 -38.68 22.39 -3.22
CA SER A 103 -38.39 21.01 -2.82
C SER A 103 -37.86 20.19 -4.00
N LYS A 104 -38.30 20.48 -5.24
CA LYS A 104 -37.73 19.87 -6.45
C LYS A 104 -36.28 20.30 -6.66
N LEU A 105 -35.98 21.60 -6.50
CA LEU A 105 -34.61 22.14 -6.61
C LEU A 105 -33.67 21.54 -5.56
N ALA A 106 -34.12 21.39 -4.31
CA ALA A 106 -33.35 20.73 -3.26
C ALA A 106 -33.09 19.25 -3.55
N LEU A 107 -34.07 18.55 -4.16
CA LEU A 107 -33.89 17.14 -4.53
C LEU A 107 -32.87 16.98 -5.66
N GLU A 108 -32.87 17.91 -6.61
CA GLU A 108 -31.99 17.87 -7.78
C GLU A 108 -30.55 18.23 -7.42
N SER A 109 -30.33 19.24 -6.56
CA SER A 109 -28.99 19.53 -6.05
C SER A 109 -28.38 18.36 -5.26
N LEU A 110 -29.22 17.61 -4.54
CA LEU A 110 -28.81 16.42 -3.78
C LEU A 110 -28.53 15.21 -4.70
N ARG A 111 -29.21 15.11 -5.85
CA ARG A 111 -28.89 14.13 -6.89
C ARG A 111 -27.58 14.45 -7.58
N ILE A 112 -27.36 15.72 -7.94
CA ILE A 112 -26.12 16.17 -8.58
C ILE A 112 -24.92 15.99 -7.64
N SER A 113 -25.06 16.33 -6.35
CA SER A 113 -23.98 16.09 -5.38
C SER A 113 -23.65 14.61 -5.24
N LYS A 114 -24.66 13.73 -5.09
CA LYS A 114 -24.44 12.28 -5.04
C LYS A 114 -23.86 11.71 -6.34
N ALA A 115 -24.30 12.20 -7.50
CA ALA A 115 -23.75 11.78 -8.79
C ALA A 115 -22.29 12.24 -8.94
N LYS A 116 -21.97 13.45 -8.47
CA LYS A 116 -20.60 13.98 -8.45
C LYS A 116 -19.71 13.26 -7.46
N ASP A 117 -20.21 12.85 -6.30
CA ASP A 117 -19.47 12.00 -5.35
C ASP A 117 -19.24 10.60 -5.92
N LYS A 118 -20.20 10.06 -6.67
CA LYS A 118 -20.11 8.75 -7.33
C LYS A 118 -19.20 8.77 -8.56
N ALA A 119 -19.10 9.90 -9.26
CA ALA A 119 -18.21 10.12 -10.40
C ALA A 119 -16.80 10.59 -9.99
N SER A 120 -16.65 11.32 -8.87
CA SER A 120 -15.36 11.72 -8.32
C SER A 120 -14.68 10.59 -7.55
N HIS A 121 -15.43 9.56 -7.16
CA HIS A 121 -14.92 8.21 -7.02
C HIS A 121 -14.63 7.60 -8.40
N ASN A 122 -13.74 8.24 -9.16
CA ASN A 122 -12.88 7.54 -10.08
C ASN A 122 -12.04 6.61 -9.18
N SER A 123 -12.63 5.45 -8.85
CA SER A 123 -12.19 4.61 -7.75
C SER A 123 -10.71 4.37 -7.96
N LEU A 124 -9.88 4.78 -7.00
CA LEU A 124 -8.46 4.50 -7.07
C LEU A 124 -8.31 3.01 -7.39
N ARG A 125 -7.76 2.68 -8.56
CA ARG A 125 -7.54 1.30 -9.00
C ARG A 125 -6.10 1.16 -9.37
N PHE A 126 -5.41 0.28 -8.67
CA PHE A 126 -4.05 -0.10 -8.95
C PHE A 126 -4.04 -1.14 -10.06
N GLY A 127 -2.97 -1.12 -10.86
CA GLY A 127 -2.75 -2.13 -11.88
C GLY A 127 -2.61 -3.53 -11.26
N ARG A 128 -2.91 -4.57 -12.02
CA ARG A 128 -2.72 -5.98 -11.58
C ARG A 128 -1.26 -6.28 -11.22
N GLN A 129 -0.32 -5.52 -11.77
CA GLN A 129 1.11 -5.65 -11.54
C GLN A 129 1.64 -4.60 -10.56
N ASP A 130 0.83 -3.67 -10.05
CA ASP A 130 1.33 -2.67 -9.12
C ASP A 130 1.74 -3.34 -7.80
N MET A 131 2.97 -3.11 -7.37
CA MET A 131 3.51 -3.62 -6.11
C MET A 131 3.13 -2.69 -4.95
N ILE A 132 2.48 -3.23 -3.92
CA ILE A 132 1.95 -2.45 -2.80
C ILE A 132 2.79 -2.67 -1.54
N TYR A 133 3.26 -1.58 -0.94
CA TYR A 133 3.98 -1.55 0.33
C TYR A 133 3.24 -0.78 1.41
N GLY A 134 3.56 -1.04 2.66
CA GLY A 134 3.05 -0.31 3.81
C GLY A 134 3.13 -1.13 5.09
N LEU A 135 2.75 -0.53 6.21
CA LEU A 135 2.70 -1.24 7.49
C LEU A 135 1.63 -2.34 7.46
N THR A 136 2.03 -3.57 7.78
CA THR A 136 1.15 -4.76 7.78
C THR A 136 0.37 -4.91 9.09
N ASN A 137 0.87 -4.31 10.18
CA ASN A 137 0.46 -4.59 11.57
C ASN A 137 -1.02 -4.29 11.91
N HIS A 138 -1.74 -3.57 11.05
CA HIS A 138 -3.15 -3.20 11.27
C HIS A 138 -4.10 -3.72 10.18
N GLY A 139 -3.63 -4.59 9.29
CA GLY A 139 -4.42 -5.10 8.16
C GLY A 139 -4.79 -4.02 7.13
N GLY A 140 -4.28 -2.79 7.27
CA GLY A 140 -4.52 -1.68 6.37
C GLY A 140 -4.07 -2.01 4.94
N LEU A 141 -2.90 -2.64 4.81
CA LEU A 141 -2.38 -3.09 3.52
C LEU A 141 -3.33 -4.08 2.82
N THR A 142 -3.84 -5.08 3.54
CA THR A 142 -4.81 -6.04 2.98
C THR A 142 -6.10 -5.36 2.55
N LYS A 143 -6.63 -4.44 3.37
CA LYS A 143 -7.84 -3.68 3.03
C LYS A 143 -7.62 -2.83 1.79
N LEU A 144 -6.46 -2.19 1.67
CA LEU A 144 -6.10 -1.39 0.50
C LEU A 144 -6.04 -2.26 -0.75
N ILE A 145 -5.34 -3.40 -0.70
CA ILE A 145 -5.24 -4.34 -1.83
C ILE A 145 -6.62 -4.86 -2.23
N ASN A 146 -7.44 -5.28 -1.27
CA ASN A 146 -8.79 -5.78 -1.57
C ASN A 146 -9.69 -4.70 -2.17
N LYS A 147 -9.52 -3.44 -1.77
CA LYS A 147 -10.35 -2.33 -2.23
C LYS A 147 -9.89 -1.76 -3.57
N HIS A 148 -8.58 -1.70 -3.81
CA HIS A 148 -7.99 -0.95 -4.92
C HIS A 148 -7.19 -1.84 -5.90
N GLY A 149 -6.93 -3.10 -5.57
CA GLY A 149 -6.11 -4.01 -6.38
C GLY A 149 -4.62 -3.95 -6.03
N GLY A 150 -3.78 -4.41 -6.96
CA GLY A 150 -2.34 -4.57 -6.76
C GLY A 150 -1.98 -5.90 -6.09
N ARG A 151 -0.69 -6.08 -5.83
CA ARG A 151 -0.12 -7.31 -5.26
C ARG A 151 0.96 -6.98 -4.24
N ARG A 152 1.17 -7.87 -3.28
CA ARG A 152 2.26 -7.71 -2.31
C ARG A 152 3.59 -8.12 -2.92
N LEU A 153 4.67 -7.75 -2.25
CA LEU A 153 6.03 -8.17 -2.57
C LEU A 153 6.14 -9.70 -2.71
N ASP A 154 5.61 -10.45 -1.74
CA ASP A 154 5.65 -11.91 -1.67
C ASP A 154 4.81 -12.58 -2.77
N ASP A 155 3.75 -11.93 -3.24
CA ASP A 155 2.97 -12.44 -4.36
C ASP A 155 3.74 -12.34 -5.70
N ILE A 156 4.56 -11.30 -5.86
CA ILE A 156 5.26 -11.01 -7.13
C ILE A 156 6.62 -11.71 -7.18
N TYR A 157 7.41 -11.56 -6.13
CA TYR A 157 8.82 -11.98 -6.08
C TYR A 157 9.09 -13.10 -5.07
N GLY A 158 8.05 -13.61 -4.41
CA GLY A 158 8.19 -14.66 -3.41
C GLY A 158 8.85 -14.17 -2.11
N HIS A 159 9.25 -15.15 -1.30
CA HIS A 159 9.91 -14.92 -0.02
C HIS A 159 11.42 -14.73 -0.20
N PRO A 160 12.10 -14.03 0.73
CA PRO A 160 13.56 -13.95 0.71
C PRO A 160 14.19 -15.34 0.80
N SER A 161 15.37 -15.50 0.20
CA SER A 161 16.18 -16.72 0.38
C SER A 161 16.65 -16.85 1.84
N GLN A 162 17.11 -18.05 2.24
CA GLN A 162 17.47 -18.34 3.64
C GLN A 162 18.53 -17.38 4.23
N ASN A 163 19.43 -16.86 3.39
CA ASN A 163 20.52 -15.99 3.80
C ASN A 163 20.25 -14.50 3.52
N GLN A 164 19.04 -14.14 3.10
CA GLN A 164 18.68 -12.78 2.74
C GLN A 164 17.69 -12.19 3.74
N SER A 165 17.99 -11.00 4.25
CA SER A 165 17.04 -10.27 5.09
C SER A 165 15.85 -9.75 4.27
N TRP A 166 14.69 -9.60 4.91
CA TRP A 166 13.52 -8.97 4.28
C TRP A 166 13.81 -7.55 3.75
N GLY A 167 14.66 -6.79 4.45
CA GLY A 167 15.06 -5.46 4.00
C GLY A 167 15.89 -5.50 2.71
N ALA A 168 16.82 -6.45 2.58
CA ALA A 168 17.61 -6.62 1.36
C ALA A 168 16.75 -7.14 0.20
N HIS A 169 15.90 -8.13 0.46
CA HIS A 169 14.95 -8.67 -0.52
C HIS A 169 14.02 -7.59 -1.06
N SER A 170 13.42 -6.81 -0.17
CA SER A 170 12.51 -5.73 -0.57
C SER A 170 13.19 -4.67 -1.44
N LYS A 171 14.42 -4.24 -1.11
CA LYS A 171 15.19 -3.29 -1.93
C LYS A 171 15.45 -3.83 -3.33
N ASN A 172 15.92 -5.07 -3.44
CA ASN A 172 16.19 -5.71 -4.73
C ASN A 172 14.91 -5.83 -5.57
N SER A 173 13.80 -6.23 -4.95
CA SER A 173 12.52 -6.35 -5.63
C SER A 173 11.97 -5.00 -6.08
N MET A 174 12.11 -3.92 -5.31
CA MET A 174 11.75 -2.56 -5.76
C MET A 174 12.54 -2.17 -7.02
N ASP A 175 13.85 -2.44 -7.04
CA ASP A 175 14.71 -2.15 -8.19
C ASP A 175 14.32 -2.95 -9.42
N GLN A 176 14.10 -4.26 -9.27
CA GLN A 176 13.65 -5.12 -10.35
C GLN A 176 12.29 -4.68 -10.89
N HIS A 177 11.38 -4.28 -10.00
CA HIS A 177 10.03 -3.89 -10.36
C HIS A 177 9.98 -2.61 -11.20
N ILE A 178 10.78 -1.59 -10.85
CA ILE A 178 10.83 -0.37 -11.66
C ILE A 178 11.58 -0.61 -12.98
N LYS A 179 12.60 -1.49 -13.00
CA LYS A 179 13.31 -1.88 -14.23
C LYS A 179 12.39 -2.55 -15.24
N SER A 180 11.39 -3.31 -14.78
CA SER A 180 10.34 -3.88 -15.63
C SER A 180 9.20 -2.91 -15.95
N GLY A 181 9.33 -1.62 -15.66
CA GLY A 181 8.29 -0.61 -15.89
C GLY A 181 7.11 -0.67 -14.91
N GLY A 182 7.23 -1.44 -13.83
CA GLY A 182 6.21 -1.59 -12.80
C GLY A 182 6.00 -0.31 -11.97
N LYS A 183 4.88 -0.26 -11.25
CA LYS A 183 4.52 0.85 -10.37
C LYS A 183 4.48 0.38 -8.92
N ILE A 184 5.06 1.17 -8.04
CA ILE A 184 5.08 0.90 -6.61
C ILE A 184 4.11 1.86 -5.92
N ARG A 185 3.22 1.33 -5.09
CA ARG A 185 2.25 2.11 -4.31
C ARG A 185 2.55 1.95 -2.83
N PHE A 186 2.89 3.05 -2.19
CA PHE A 186 3.27 3.07 -0.78
C PHE A 186 2.12 3.59 0.07
N HIS A 187 1.61 2.75 0.95
CA HIS A 187 0.52 3.08 1.86
C HIS A 187 1.03 3.58 3.20
N LEU A 188 0.66 4.81 3.54
CA LEU A 188 1.16 5.50 4.72
C LEU A 188 0.21 5.45 5.92
N ASP A 189 -0.97 4.83 5.81
CA ASP A 189 -1.87 4.75 6.96
C ASP A 189 -1.27 3.87 8.06
N GLY A 190 -1.47 4.29 9.31
CA GLY A 190 -0.86 3.69 10.48
C GLY A 190 0.48 4.31 10.86
N ILE A 191 1.11 5.10 10.00
CA ILE A 191 2.30 5.89 10.37
C ILE A 191 1.84 7.28 10.84
N LYS A 192 2.05 7.58 12.12
CA LYS A 192 1.80 8.94 12.65
C LYS A 192 2.81 9.91 12.05
N ASN A 193 2.44 11.18 11.87
CA ASN A 193 3.33 12.18 11.26
C ASN A 193 4.65 12.35 12.06
N ASN A 194 4.57 12.36 13.39
CA ASN A 194 5.77 12.44 14.25
C ASN A 194 6.66 11.20 14.12
N ASP A 195 6.06 10.03 13.94
CA ASP A 195 6.79 8.77 13.76
C ASP A 195 7.47 8.72 12.39
N MET A 196 6.87 9.33 11.35
CA MET A 196 7.47 9.40 10.01
C MET A 196 8.84 10.09 10.01
N LYS A 197 8.97 11.21 10.75
CA LYS A 197 10.25 11.93 10.89
C LYS A 197 11.32 11.05 11.54
N ASN A 198 10.96 10.35 12.62
CA ASN A 198 11.87 9.46 13.33
C ASN A 198 12.26 8.25 12.48
N LEU A 199 11.29 7.65 11.80
CA LEU A 199 11.47 6.52 10.90
C LEU A 199 12.48 6.84 9.79
N LEU A 200 12.34 8.00 9.15
CA LEU A 200 13.27 8.45 8.10
C LEU A 200 14.65 8.79 8.66
N LYS A 201 14.76 9.20 9.92
CA LYS A 201 16.04 9.42 10.62
C LYS A 201 16.64 8.16 11.25
N ASN A 202 16.04 6.99 11.02
CA ASN A 202 16.43 5.72 11.65
C ASN A 202 16.39 5.78 13.20
N LYS A 203 15.34 6.42 13.74
CA LYS A 203 15.10 6.57 15.18
C LYS A 203 13.73 6.01 15.58
N GLY A 204 13.58 5.65 16.86
CA GLY A 204 12.33 5.18 17.45
C GLY A 204 12.09 3.66 17.31
N GLU A 205 11.00 3.19 17.91
CA GLU A 205 10.64 1.76 17.98
C GLU A 205 10.55 1.09 16.60
N TRP A 206 10.12 1.84 15.59
CA TRP A 206 9.91 1.33 14.24
C TRP A 206 11.10 1.53 13.30
N ALA A 207 12.26 2.02 13.78
CA ALA A 207 13.41 2.32 12.92
C ALA A 207 13.86 1.13 12.04
N ASN A 208 13.76 -0.08 12.59
CA ASN A 208 14.20 -1.33 11.96
C ASN A 208 13.07 -2.12 11.27
N ALA A 209 11.85 -1.59 11.24
CA ALA A 209 10.78 -2.23 10.47
C ALA A 209 11.12 -2.23 8.97
N THR A 210 10.72 -3.26 8.22
CA THR A 210 10.99 -3.36 6.78
C THR A 210 10.49 -2.13 6.03
N THR A 211 9.28 -1.66 6.33
CA THR A 211 8.70 -0.41 5.81
C THR A 211 9.59 0.82 6.05
N SER A 212 10.27 0.88 7.18
CA SER A 212 11.16 1.98 7.52
C SER A 212 12.44 1.97 6.69
N ILE A 213 12.98 0.77 6.48
CA ILE A 213 14.15 0.53 5.62
C ILE A 213 13.80 0.89 4.16
N GLU A 214 12.63 0.46 3.69
CA GLU A 214 12.11 0.76 2.34
C GLU A 214 11.95 2.26 2.11
N LEU A 215 11.32 2.97 3.05
CA LEU A 215 11.11 4.42 2.93
C LEU A 215 12.42 5.22 2.91
N ARG A 216 13.40 4.83 3.74
CA ARG A 216 14.74 5.45 3.70
C ARG A 216 15.45 5.16 2.37
N TYR A 217 15.37 3.91 1.91
CA TYR A 217 15.94 3.53 0.62
C TYR A 217 15.35 4.33 -0.55
N LEU A 218 14.03 4.49 -0.58
CA LEU A 218 13.33 5.30 -1.57
C LEU A 218 13.72 6.78 -1.51
N ARG A 219 13.91 7.34 -0.32
CA ARG A 219 14.39 8.72 -0.15
C ARG A 219 15.79 8.88 -0.74
N ASP A 220 16.71 8.01 -0.35
CA ASP A 220 18.13 8.11 -0.73
C ASP A 220 18.35 7.86 -2.23
N ASN A 221 17.40 7.18 -2.89
CA ASN A 221 17.44 6.87 -4.33
C ASN A 221 16.32 7.56 -5.13
N TRP A 222 15.69 8.61 -4.58
CA TRP A 222 14.48 9.20 -5.14
C TRP A 222 14.54 9.59 -6.63
N PRO A 223 15.65 10.14 -7.16
CA PRO A 223 15.74 10.49 -8.58
C PRO A 223 15.39 9.34 -9.53
N ARG A 224 15.73 8.10 -9.16
CA ARG A 224 15.44 6.89 -9.93
C ARG A 224 13.98 6.42 -9.79
N PHE A 225 13.37 6.66 -8.64
CA PHE A 225 12.06 6.13 -8.28
C PHE A 225 10.88 7.07 -8.55
N LYS A 226 11.13 8.37 -8.72
CA LYS A 226 10.11 9.44 -8.73
C LYS A 226 8.95 9.25 -9.73
N ASN A 227 9.16 8.52 -10.81
CA ASN A 227 8.15 8.30 -11.86
C ASN A 227 7.32 7.02 -11.65
N ASN A 228 7.78 6.11 -10.79
CA ASN A 228 7.18 4.79 -10.60
C ASN A 228 6.57 4.61 -9.21
N VAL A 229 6.99 5.42 -8.23
CA VAL A 229 6.57 5.31 -6.84
C VAL A 229 5.57 6.39 -6.48
N HIS A 230 4.43 5.97 -5.93
CA HIS A 230 3.36 6.86 -5.51
C HIS A 230 2.97 6.60 -4.06
N PHE A 231 2.75 7.66 -3.30
CA PHE A 231 2.38 7.56 -1.88
C PHE A 231 0.89 7.80 -1.70
N TYR A 232 0.28 7.08 -0.77
CA TYR A 232 -1.13 7.19 -0.45
C TYR A 232 -1.36 7.28 1.04
N LYS A 233 -2.30 8.13 1.45
CA LYS A 233 -2.80 8.21 2.82
C LYS A 233 -4.30 8.43 2.77
N ASN A 234 -5.06 7.60 3.48
CA ASN A 234 -6.53 7.57 3.46
C ASN A 234 -7.12 7.44 2.04
N GLY A 235 -6.44 6.72 1.14
CA GLY A 235 -6.85 6.57 -0.27
C GLY A 235 -6.59 7.78 -1.16
N GLU A 236 -5.95 8.84 -0.65
CA GLU A 236 -5.56 10.00 -1.44
C GLU A 236 -4.07 9.95 -1.80
N HIS A 237 -3.72 10.38 -3.02
CA HIS A 237 -2.33 10.56 -3.41
C HIS A 237 -1.65 11.63 -2.56
N LYS A 238 -0.41 11.38 -2.12
CA LYS A 238 0.40 12.31 -1.33
C LYS A 238 1.77 12.48 -1.98
N GLU A 239 2.36 13.64 -1.72
CA GLU A 239 3.78 13.86 -2.00
C GLU A 239 4.65 12.90 -1.16
N PRO A 240 5.89 12.63 -1.60
CA PRO A 240 6.83 11.84 -0.82
C PRO A 240 7.03 12.43 0.58
N PRO A 241 7.06 11.60 1.64
CA PRO A 241 7.00 12.08 3.02
C PRO A 241 8.19 12.95 3.43
N TRP A 242 9.34 12.82 2.77
CA TRP A 242 10.50 13.68 3.03
C TRP A 242 10.39 15.08 2.44
N LYS A 243 9.51 15.34 1.47
CA LYS A 243 9.29 16.72 0.98
C LYS A 243 8.58 17.59 2.01
N THR A 244 7.58 17.02 2.70
CA THR A 244 6.79 17.75 3.70
C THR A 244 7.54 17.99 5.01
N LEU A 245 8.60 17.22 5.28
CA LEU A 245 9.37 17.33 6.52
C LEU A 245 10.32 18.53 6.56
N ASN A 246 10.62 19.14 5.41
CA ASN A 246 11.49 20.32 5.33
C ASN A 246 10.70 21.63 5.42
N SER A 247 9.36 21.56 5.45
CA SER A 247 8.48 22.74 5.50
C SER A 247 7.95 23.06 6.91
N GLN A 248 8.47 22.37 7.94
CA GLN A 248 8.10 22.53 9.36
C GLN A 248 9.34 22.83 10.19
#